data_AF-A0A534PBT6-F1
#
_entry.id   AF-A0A534PBT6-F1
#
_cell.length_a   1.000
_cell.length_b   1.000
_cell.length_c   1.000
_cell.angle_alpha   90.00
_cell.angle_beta   90.00
_cell.angle_gamma   90.00
#
_symmetry.space_group_name_H-M   'P 1'
#
loop_
_entity.id
_entity.type
_entity.pdbx_description
1 polymer ?
#
loop_
_entity_poly.entity_id
_entity_poly.type
_entity_poly.pdbx_seq_one_letter_code
_entity_poly.pdbx_strand_id
1 'polypeptide(L)'
;MPTRASRTEPTKFECGGGCATSTAADYLRFALLLKNRGSAGDAHLLGRKTVDYMLSNQLGPEVKNLIGNADPTRADYGFGLALAVRTTAGITPLFGSVGDYAWPGSSGTNWWVDPVEDLEVVFMAHSPGPMRWHYRRVINALVYAALVDEAHPGTGGASAARLE
;
A
#
# COMPACT_ATOMS: atom_id res chain seq x y z
N MET A 1 -38.84 -10.95 14.11
CA MET A 1 -38.32 -9.56 14.01
C MET A 1 -37.19 -9.41 15.02
N PRO A 2 -35.98 -8.95 14.65
CA PRO A 2 -34.95 -8.69 15.64
C PRO A 2 -35.37 -7.50 16.50
N THR A 3 -35.26 -7.65 17.82
CA THR A 3 -35.50 -6.61 18.82
C THR A 3 -34.50 -5.47 18.64
N ARG A 4 -35.00 -4.23 18.69
CA ARG A 4 -34.19 -3.01 18.55
C ARG A 4 -33.14 -2.96 19.66
N ALA A 5 -31.87 -2.76 19.32
CA ALA A 5 -30.78 -2.68 20.30
C ALA A 5 -31.05 -1.59 21.36
N SER A 6 -30.76 -1.90 22.63
CA SER A 6 -30.91 -0.99 23.77
C SER A 6 -30.03 0.25 23.58
N ARG A 7 -30.59 1.44 23.84
CA ARG A 7 -29.88 2.73 23.72
C ARG A 7 -29.09 3.14 24.97
N THR A 8 -29.19 2.36 26.05
CA THR A 8 -28.56 2.67 27.35
C THR A 8 -27.36 1.79 27.67
N GLU A 9 -27.00 0.87 26.77
CA GLU A 9 -25.82 0.03 26.89
C GLU A 9 -24.77 0.43 25.85
N PRO A 10 -23.46 0.37 26.16
CA PRO A 10 -22.41 0.63 25.19
C PRO A 10 -22.55 -0.34 24.01
N THR A 11 -22.77 0.21 22.82
CA THR A 11 -22.81 -0.62 21.61
C THR A 11 -21.41 -1.10 21.29
N LYS A 12 -21.23 -2.42 21.14
CA LYS A 12 -19.98 -2.99 20.63
C LYS A 12 -19.81 -2.56 19.17
N PHE A 13 -19.00 -1.54 18.93
CA PHE A 13 -18.70 -1.02 17.59
C PHE A 13 -17.27 -1.37 17.20
N GLU A 14 -17.13 -2.43 16.39
CA GLU A 14 -15.85 -2.83 15.81
C GLU A 14 -15.50 -1.89 14.64
N CYS A 15 -14.66 -0.91 14.92
CA CYS A 15 -14.29 0.15 13.99
C CYS A 15 -13.19 -0.32 13.01
N GLY A 16 -13.58 -1.12 12.01
CA GLY A 16 -12.67 -1.69 11.01
C GLY A 16 -11.99 -0.68 10.08
N GLY A 17 -12.51 0.54 9.98
CA GLY A 17 -12.00 1.56 9.04
C GLY A 17 -10.89 2.48 9.58
N GLY A 18 -10.65 2.52 10.89
CA GLY A 18 -9.72 3.51 11.44
C GLY A 18 -9.30 3.38 12.90
N CYS A 19 -9.77 2.36 13.64
CA CYS A 19 -9.47 2.22 15.06
C CYS A 19 -8.51 1.06 15.37
N ALA A 20 -8.01 0.36 14.36
CA ALA A 20 -7.03 -0.70 14.55
C ALA A 20 -5.70 -0.13 15.08
N THR A 21 -5.11 -0.83 16.04
CA THR A 21 -3.76 -0.59 16.55
C THR A 21 -2.87 -1.78 16.23
N SER A 22 -1.60 -1.53 15.95
CA SER A 22 -0.64 -2.57 15.58
C SER A 22 0.80 -2.08 15.80
N THR A 23 1.77 -2.93 15.52
CA THR A 23 3.21 -2.60 15.53
C THR A 23 3.77 -2.58 14.11
N ALA A 24 4.92 -1.94 13.90
CA ALA A 24 5.56 -1.92 12.58
C ALA A 24 5.88 -3.33 12.09
N ALA A 25 6.34 -4.21 12.99
CA ALA A 25 6.66 -5.60 12.68
C ALA A 25 5.41 -6.41 12.28
N ASP A 26 4.28 -6.23 12.98
CA ASP A 26 3.04 -6.94 12.64
C ASP A 26 2.45 -6.46 11.34
N TYR A 27 2.48 -5.14 11.09
CA TYR A 27 2.00 -4.58 9.83
C TYR A 27 2.90 -4.98 8.64
N LEU A 28 4.20 -5.21 8.88
CA LEU A 28 5.11 -5.74 7.86
C LEU A 28 4.72 -7.17 7.45
N ARG A 29 4.28 -8.01 8.38
CA ARG A 29 3.74 -9.34 8.06
C ARG A 29 2.49 -9.27 7.19
N PHE A 30 1.63 -8.27 7.41
CA PHE A 30 0.48 -8.00 6.54
C PHE A 30 0.92 -7.56 5.14
N ALA A 31 1.89 -6.65 5.03
CA ALA A 31 2.45 -6.24 3.75
C ALA A 31 3.06 -7.43 2.98
N LEU A 32 3.86 -8.25 3.67
CA LEU A 32 4.43 -9.50 3.16
C LEU A 32 3.35 -10.48 2.70
N LEU A 33 2.26 -10.62 3.45
CA LEU A 33 1.15 -11.48 3.09
C LEU A 33 0.57 -11.08 1.73
N LEU A 34 0.38 -9.77 1.50
CA LEU A 34 -0.12 -9.28 0.22
C LEU A 34 0.91 -9.42 -0.90
N LYS A 35 2.18 -9.09 -0.64
CA LYS A 35 3.28 -9.22 -1.61
C LYS A 35 3.41 -10.67 -2.11
N ASN A 36 3.33 -11.62 -1.18
CA ASN A 36 3.35 -13.06 -1.45
C ASN A 36 1.97 -13.61 -1.85
N ARG A 37 1.05 -12.74 -2.27
CA ARG A 37 -0.23 -13.09 -2.88
C ARG A 37 -1.11 -13.97 -1.99
N GLY A 38 -1.14 -13.64 -0.71
CA GLY A 38 -2.08 -14.15 0.29
C GLY A 38 -1.48 -15.03 1.38
N SER A 39 -0.16 -15.19 1.42
CA SER A 39 0.55 -15.98 2.44
C SER A 39 1.72 -15.27 3.10
N ALA A 40 1.94 -15.50 4.38
CA ALA A 40 3.15 -15.06 5.08
C ALA A 40 3.58 -16.15 6.09
N GLY A 41 4.82 -16.65 5.95
CA GLY A 41 5.27 -17.84 6.69
C GLY A 41 4.36 -19.04 6.38
N ASP A 42 3.90 -19.73 7.43
CA ASP A 42 3.00 -20.89 7.30
C ASP A 42 1.51 -20.51 7.12
N ALA A 43 1.17 -19.22 7.21
CA ALA A 43 -0.21 -18.77 7.10
C ALA A 43 -0.59 -18.48 5.64
N HIS A 44 -1.76 -18.96 5.21
CA HIS A 44 -2.38 -18.65 3.92
C HIS A 44 -3.81 -18.17 4.15
N LEU A 45 -4.05 -16.87 3.98
CA LEU A 45 -5.34 -16.23 4.31
C LEU A 45 -6.17 -15.90 3.07
N LEU A 46 -5.51 -15.63 1.93
CA LEU A 46 -6.18 -15.23 0.70
C LEU A 46 -5.65 -16.06 -0.47
N GLY A 47 -6.56 -16.44 -1.37
CA GLY A 47 -6.14 -17.04 -2.63
C GLY A 47 -5.38 -16.03 -3.50
N ARG A 48 -4.38 -16.49 -4.24
CA ARG A 48 -3.57 -15.68 -5.15
C ARG A 48 -4.41 -14.77 -6.06
N LYS A 49 -5.46 -15.33 -6.68
CA LYS A 49 -6.36 -14.59 -7.58
C LYS A 49 -7.23 -13.57 -6.85
N THR A 50 -7.54 -13.79 -5.58
CA THR A 50 -8.23 -12.80 -4.74
C THR A 50 -7.35 -11.59 -4.51
N VAL A 51 -6.06 -11.80 -4.21
CA VAL A 51 -5.11 -10.68 -4.05
C VAL A 51 -4.91 -9.93 -5.36
N ASP A 52 -4.71 -10.63 -6.47
CA ASP A 52 -4.61 -9.97 -7.80
C ASP A 52 -5.85 -9.10 -8.10
N TYR A 53 -7.05 -9.60 -7.81
CA TYR A 53 -8.29 -8.87 -8.03
C TYR A 53 -8.46 -7.69 -7.06
N MET A 54 -8.06 -7.86 -5.80
CA MET A 54 -8.06 -6.79 -4.80
C MET A 54 -7.14 -5.64 -5.19
N LEU A 55 -6.01 -5.94 -5.83
CA LEU A 55 -4.98 -4.99 -6.23
C LEU A 55 -5.14 -4.46 -7.67
N SER A 56 -6.20 -4.83 -8.39
CA SER A 56 -6.50 -4.18 -9.67
C SER A 56 -7.26 -2.88 -9.45
N ASN A 57 -7.15 -1.93 -10.39
CA ASN A 57 -7.94 -0.71 -10.32
C ASN A 57 -9.42 -1.04 -10.52
N GLN A 58 -10.24 -0.75 -9.51
CA GLN A 58 -11.68 -1.01 -9.49
C GLN A 58 -12.49 0.24 -9.88
N LEU A 59 -11.83 1.36 -10.14
CA LEU A 59 -12.48 2.58 -10.62
C LEU A 59 -12.78 2.47 -12.12
N GLY A 60 -14.06 2.57 -12.48
CA GLY A 60 -14.48 2.66 -13.87
C GLY A 60 -13.99 3.95 -14.54
N PRO A 61 -13.91 4.00 -15.88
CA PRO A 61 -13.34 5.13 -16.62
C PRO A 61 -14.09 6.46 -16.37
N GLU A 62 -15.39 6.39 -16.05
CA GLU A 62 -16.22 7.56 -15.74
C GLU A 62 -16.08 8.05 -14.29
N VAL A 63 -15.40 7.29 -13.43
CA VAL A 63 -15.23 7.64 -12.01
C VAL A 63 -14.04 8.59 -11.87
N LYS A 64 -14.34 9.87 -11.63
CA LYS A 64 -13.32 10.85 -11.27
C LYS A 64 -12.77 10.57 -9.87
N ASN A 65 -11.55 10.09 -9.78
CA ASN A 65 -10.87 9.91 -8.49
C ASN A 65 -10.48 11.27 -7.89
N LEU A 66 -11.04 11.62 -6.73
CA LEU A 66 -10.77 12.86 -6.00
C LEU A 66 -9.93 12.65 -4.74
N ILE A 67 -9.27 11.48 -4.60
CA ILE A 67 -8.48 11.16 -3.41
C ILE A 67 -7.41 12.21 -3.10
N GLY A 68 -6.86 12.88 -4.12
CA GLY A 68 -5.88 13.96 -3.96
C GLY A 68 -6.38 15.14 -3.11
N ASN A 69 -7.70 15.35 -3.02
CA ASN A 69 -8.28 16.39 -2.15
C ASN A 69 -8.18 16.04 -0.66
N ALA A 70 -8.18 14.75 -0.32
CA ALA A 70 -8.10 14.27 1.06
C ALA A 70 -6.66 13.86 1.44
N ASP A 71 -5.93 13.27 0.48
CA ASP A 71 -4.55 12.86 0.62
C ASP A 71 -3.74 13.15 -0.65
N PRO A 72 -3.01 14.28 -0.69
CA PRO A 72 -2.20 14.66 -1.85
C PRO A 72 -1.00 13.73 -2.06
N THR A 73 -0.73 12.74 -1.18
CA THR A 73 0.29 11.72 -1.42
C THR A 73 -0.23 10.53 -2.23
N ARG A 74 -1.54 10.48 -2.48
CA ARG A 74 -2.21 9.46 -3.31
C ARG A 74 -2.94 10.07 -4.51
N ALA A 75 -2.64 11.33 -4.85
CA ALA A 75 -3.11 11.92 -6.10
C ALA A 75 -2.70 11.02 -7.28
N ASP A 76 -3.63 10.84 -8.21
CA ASP A 76 -3.44 10.11 -9.47
C ASP A 76 -3.21 8.59 -9.35
N TYR A 77 -3.36 8.04 -8.15
CA TYR A 77 -3.51 6.60 -7.97
C TYR A 77 -4.90 6.13 -8.47
N GLY A 78 -4.99 4.88 -8.92
CA GLY A 78 -6.25 4.15 -8.96
C GLY A 78 -6.67 3.70 -7.56
N PHE A 79 -7.77 2.98 -7.47
CA PHE A 79 -8.22 2.41 -6.20
C PHE A 79 -8.73 1.00 -6.41
N GLY A 80 -8.11 0.04 -5.72
CA GLY A 80 -8.53 -1.35 -5.66
C GLY A 80 -9.55 -1.59 -4.55
N LEU A 81 -9.66 -2.83 -4.10
CA LEU A 81 -10.47 -3.15 -2.92
C LEU A 81 -9.64 -2.82 -1.67
N ALA A 82 -9.99 -1.71 -1.01
CA ALA A 82 -9.37 -1.15 0.20
C ALA A 82 -8.00 -0.46 0.04
N LEU A 83 -7.34 -0.54 -1.11
CA LEU A 83 -5.98 -0.02 -1.31
C LEU A 83 -5.89 0.93 -2.51
N ALA A 84 -5.08 1.98 -2.40
CA ALA A 84 -4.67 2.75 -3.56
C ALA A 84 -3.67 1.92 -4.37
N VAL A 85 -3.81 1.92 -5.70
CA VAL A 85 -2.94 1.18 -6.62
C VAL A 85 -2.41 2.14 -7.68
N ARG A 86 -1.09 2.18 -7.87
CA ARG A 86 -0.48 3.02 -8.90
C ARG A 86 -0.79 2.45 -10.29
N THR A 87 -1.30 3.30 -11.17
CA THR A 87 -1.66 2.93 -12.55
C THR A 87 -0.73 3.53 -13.61
N THR A 88 0.13 4.49 -13.24
CA THR A 88 1.04 5.18 -14.16
C THR A 88 2.44 5.33 -13.56
N ALA A 89 3.47 5.31 -14.42
CA ALA A 89 4.85 5.46 -13.98
C ALA A 89 5.17 6.90 -13.53
N GLY A 90 4.61 7.90 -14.20
CA GLY A 90 4.73 9.32 -13.86
C GLY A 90 3.50 9.88 -13.15
N ILE A 91 3.36 11.21 -13.15
CA ILE A 91 2.21 11.99 -12.62
C ILE A 91 2.06 11.95 -11.09
N THR A 92 2.14 10.78 -10.48
CA THR A 92 2.02 10.64 -9.03
C THR A 92 3.16 11.39 -8.30
N PRO A 93 2.91 11.93 -7.10
CA PRO A 93 3.87 12.77 -6.38
C PRO A 93 4.92 11.98 -5.57
N LEU A 94 5.01 10.67 -5.77
CA LEU A 94 5.92 9.76 -5.05
C LEU A 94 6.72 8.92 -6.06
N PHE A 95 7.84 8.36 -5.62
CA PHE A 95 8.56 7.32 -6.35
C PHE A 95 7.84 5.97 -6.19
N GLY A 96 7.94 5.11 -7.21
CA GLY A 96 7.40 3.77 -7.23
C GLY A 96 7.03 3.26 -8.62
N SER A 97 6.69 1.98 -8.70
CA SER A 97 6.42 1.27 -9.95
C SER A 97 4.94 1.04 -10.18
N VAL A 98 4.51 1.02 -11.45
CA VAL A 98 3.11 0.67 -11.79
C VAL A 98 2.73 -0.65 -11.15
N GLY A 99 1.63 -0.66 -10.39
CA GLY A 99 1.20 -1.80 -9.58
C GLY A 99 1.61 -1.72 -8.11
N ASP A 100 2.42 -0.74 -7.69
CA ASP A 100 2.62 -0.45 -6.27
C ASP A 100 1.28 -0.15 -5.59
N TYR A 101 1.17 -0.51 -4.32
CA TYR A 101 -0.08 -0.33 -3.57
C TYR A 101 0.15 0.03 -2.12
N ALA A 102 -0.83 0.76 -1.56
CA ALA A 102 -0.75 1.30 -0.21
C ALA A 102 -2.09 1.82 0.31
N TRP A 103 -2.22 1.95 1.63
CA TRP A 103 -3.21 2.83 2.24
C TRP A 103 -2.74 3.40 3.57
N PRO A 104 -2.58 4.73 3.70
CA PRO A 104 -1.96 5.31 4.88
C PRO A 104 -2.94 5.49 6.06
N GLY A 105 -2.40 5.60 7.27
CA GLY A 105 -3.16 5.97 8.47
C GLY A 105 -3.18 7.49 8.71
N SER A 106 -4.29 8.00 9.25
CA SER A 106 -4.49 9.45 9.51
C SER A 106 -3.54 10.02 10.57
N SER A 107 -3.12 9.19 11.54
CA SER A 107 -2.22 9.57 12.64
C SER A 107 -0.74 9.68 12.25
N GLY A 108 -0.38 9.38 10.99
CA GLY A 108 0.99 9.48 10.49
C GLY A 108 1.66 8.15 10.15
N THR A 109 1.00 7.01 10.40
CA THR A 109 1.46 5.70 9.92
C THR A 109 1.33 5.61 8.39
N ASN A 110 2.28 4.95 7.75
CA ASN A 110 2.27 4.71 6.31
C ASN A 110 2.96 3.38 5.98
N TRP A 111 2.57 2.79 4.86
CA TRP A 111 3.20 1.60 4.31
C TRP A 111 2.93 1.55 2.81
N TRP A 112 3.72 0.76 2.10
CA TRP A 112 3.46 0.39 0.71
C TRP A 112 4.19 -0.89 0.36
N VAL A 113 3.78 -1.50 -0.73
CA VAL A 113 4.50 -2.59 -1.39
C VAL A 113 4.71 -2.19 -2.84
N ASP A 114 5.93 -2.37 -3.31
CA ASP A 114 6.28 -2.31 -4.72
C ASP A 114 6.77 -3.71 -5.15
N PRO A 115 5.90 -4.50 -5.80
CA PRO A 115 6.26 -5.84 -6.25
C PRO A 115 7.34 -5.87 -7.34
N VAL A 116 7.54 -4.78 -8.08
CA VAL A 116 8.55 -4.70 -9.14
C VAL A 116 9.95 -4.62 -8.53
N GLU A 117 10.09 -3.88 -7.44
CA GLU A 117 11.33 -3.69 -6.70
C GLU A 117 11.54 -4.74 -5.59
N ASP A 118 10.70 -5.78 -5.53
CA ASP A 118 10.65 -6.74 -4.42
C ASP A 118 10.65 -6.05 -3.03
N LEU A 119 9.92 -4.95 -2.89
CA LEU A 119 10.02 -4.04 -1.76
C LEU A 119 8.72 -3.95 -0.95
N GLU A 120 8.82 -4.04 0.37
CA GLU A 120 7.75 -3.69 1.30
C GLU A 120 8.27 -2.76 2.39
N VAL A 121 7.51 -1.72 2.69
CA VAL A 121 7.94 -0.70 3.65
C VAL A 121 6.82 -0.41 4.61
N VAL A 122 7.15 -0.37 5.90
CA VAL A 122 6.26 0.08 6.97
C VAL A 122 6.98 1.14 7.77
N PHE A 123 6.32 2.28 7.96
CA PHE A 123 6.80 3.36 8.81
C PHE A 123 5.67 3.82 9.73
N MET A 124 5.97 3.94 11.02
CA MET A 124 5.02 4.37 12.04
C MET A 124 5.52 5.61 12.76
N ALA A 125 4.88 6.75 12.51
CA ALA A 125 5.07 7.97 13.27
C ALA A 125 3.75 8.52 13.81
N HIS A 126 3.85 9.23 14.92
CA HIS A 126 2.76 10.03 15.50
C HIS A 126 2.84 11.46 14.95
N SER A 127 2.37 11.65 13.72
CA SER A 127 2.43 12.93 13.01
C SER A 127 1.09 13.28 12.33
N PRO A 128 -0.01 13.44 13.10
CA PRO A 128 -1.31 13.79 12.52
C PRO A 128 -1.27 15.15 11.81
N GLY A 129 -2.30 15.43 11.00
CA GLY A 129 -2.37 16.68 10.25
C GLY A 129 -1.39 16.73 9.07
N PRO A 130 -1.14 17.91 8.46
CA PRO A 130 -0.36 18.02 7.23
C PRO A 130 1.08 17.49 7.32
N MET A 131 1.66 17.40 8.52
CA MET A 131 3.01 16.86 8.75
C MET A 131 3.18 15.43 8.22
N ARG A 132 2.13 14.58 8.28
CA ARG A 132 2.19 13.23 7.72
C ARG A 132 2.57 13.22 6.24
N TRP A 133 2.11 14.20 5.47
CA TRP A 133 2.38 14.25 4.04
C TRP A 133 3.84 14.60 3.75
N HIS A 134 4.46 15.45 4.58
CA HIS A 134 5.88 15.76 4.49
C HIS A 134 6.72 14.50 4.73
N TYR A 135 6.50 13.82 5.86
CA TYR A 135 7.27 12.63 6.20
C TYR A 135 7.09 11.49 5.18
N ARG A 136 5.88 11.28 4.67
CA ARG A 136 5.64 10.27 3.63
C ARG A 136 6.46 10.52 2.37
N ARG A 137 6.55 11.78 1.91
CA ARG A 137 7.35 12.13 0.74
C ARG A 137 8.85 11.94 0.99
N VAL A 138 9.35 12.44 2.12
CA VAL A 138 10.77 12.34 2.47
C VAL A 138 11.19 10.87 2.62
N ILE A 139 10.42 10.06 3.35
CA ILE A 139 10.75 8.65 3.58
C ILE A 139 10.66 7.86 2.28
N ASN A 140 9.64 8.08 1.46
CA ASN A 140 9.54 7.45 0.14
C ASN A 140 10.78 7.79 -0.71
N ALA A 141 11.14 9.06 -0.83
CA ALA A 141 12.32 9.48 -1.59
C ALA A 141 13.61 8.84 -1.06
N LEU A 142 13.80 8.81 0.26
CA LEU A 142 14.99 8.22 0.88
C LEU A 142 15.07 6.70 0.67
N VAL A 143 13.95 5.98 0.75
CA VAL A 143 13.93 4.53 0.51
C VAL A 143 14.28 4.23 -0.95
N TYR A 144 13.61 4.88 -1.91
CA TYR A 144 13.88 4.62 -3.33
C TYR A 144 15.29 5.08 -3.74
N ALA A 145 15.81 6.15 -3.16
CA ALA A 145 17.19 6.58 -3.42
C ALA A 145 18.24 5.62 -2.83
N ALA A 146 17.85 4.76 -1.89
CA ALA A 146 18.74 3.74 -1.30
C ALA A 146 18.71 2.41 -2.08
N LEU A 147 17.80 2.26 -3.05
CA LEU A 147 17.85 1.13 -3.98
C LEU A 147 19.11 1.29 -4.84
N VAL A 148 19.99 0.31 -4.73
CA VAL A 148 21.17 0.18 -5.58
C VAL A 148 20.99 -1.07 -6.42
N ASP A 149 21.26 -0.95 -7.72
CA ASP A 149 21.44 -2.14 -8.53
C ASP A 149 22.61 -2.91 -7.93
N GLU A 150 22.39 -4.18 -7.56
CA GLU A 150 23.48 -5.08 -7.20
C GLU A 150 24.49 -5.04 -8.35
N ALA A 151 25.65 -4.42 -8.14
CA ALA A 151 26.77 -4.53 -9.04
C ALA A 151 27.24 -5.99 -8.99
N HIS A 152 26.62 -6.85 -9.79
CA HIS A 152 26.84 -8.29 -9.77
C HIS A 152 28.32 -8.62 -10.05
N PRO A 153 29.14 -8.95 -9.04
CA PRO A 153 30.53 -9.30 -9.25
C PRO A 153 30.57 -10.81 -9.44
N GLY A 154 30.31 -11.31 -10.66
CA GLY A 154 30.65 -12.71 -10.95
C GLY A 154 29.85 -13.54 -11.95
N THR A 155 29.04 -12.99 -12.86
CA THR A 155 28.55 -13.80 -13.99
C THR A 155 28.80 -13.10 -15.32
N GLY A 156 29.91 -13.49 -15.96
CA GLY A 156 29.99 -13.42 -17.41
C GLY A 156 28.95 -14.40 -17.98
N GLY A 157 27.93 -13.87 -18.65
CA GLY A 157 26.85 -14.69 -19.20
C GLY A 157 25.80 -13.84 -19.87
N ALA A 158 26.06 -13.50 -21.13
CA ALA A 158 25.18 -12.90 -22.12
C ALA A 158 23.66 -12.88 -21.82
N SER A 159 23.07 -11.68 -21.87
CA SER A 159 21.78 -11.51 -22.53
C SER A 159 21.73 -10.14 -23.19
N ALA A 160 22.16 -10.13 -24.45
CA ALA A 160 21.89 -9.04 -25.36
C ALA A 160 20.43 -9.11 -25.83
N ALA A 161 19.80 -7.94 -25.88
CA ALA A 161 18.71 -7.56 -26.78
C ALA A 161 17.41 -8.38 -26.78
N ARG A 162 16.31 -7.71 -26.41
CA ARG A 162 15.13 -7.64 -27.29
C ARG A 162 14.27 -6.42 -26.97
N LEU A 163 14.46 -5.37 -27.76
CA LEU A 163 13.39 -4.48 -28.19
C LEU A 163 13.28 -4.68 -29.70
N GLU A 164 12.24 -5.39 -30.11
CA GLU A 164 11.48 -5.11 -31.32
C GLU A 164 10.05 -4.80 -30.88
#